data_AF-A0A4R3NSX1-F1
#
_entry.id   AF-A0A4R3NSX1-F1
#
_cell.length_a   1.000
_cell.length_b   1.000
_cell.length_c   1.000
_cell.angle_alpha   90.00
_cell.angle_beta   90.00
_cell.angle_gamma   90.00
#
_symmetry.space_group_name_H-M   'P 1'
#
loop_
_entity.id
_entity.type
_entity.pdbx_description
1 polymer ?
#
loop_
_entity_poly.entity_id
_entity_poly.type
_entity_poly.pdbx_seq_one_letter_code
_entity_poly.pdbx_strand_id
1 'polypeptide(L)' 'MKKYEKPTPSRLVDEAKEINEEIQSLMFPILKAVEDEAESDTYFMLRAVSRLLKNQFIEFERIEEVMK' A
#
# COMPACT_ATOMS: atom_id res chain seq x y z
N MET A 1 13.69 26.55 -17.22
CA MET A 1 12.68 25.48 -17.09
C MET A 1 13.41 24.20 -16.72
N LYS A 2 13.15 23.61 -15.55
CA LYS A 2 13.71 22.27 -15.22
C LYS A 2 13.13 21.29 -16.25
N LYS A 3 13.98 20.55 -16.95
CA LYS A 3 13.53 19.47 -17.85
C LYS A 3 12.76 18.47 -16.99
N TYR A 4 11.51 18.18 -17.35
CA TYR A 4 10.78 17.05 -16.80
C TYR A 4 11.48 15.78 -17.29
N GLU A 5 12.33 15.18 -16.46
CA GLU A 5 12.81 13.83 -16.71
C GLU A 5 11.65 12.86 -16.51
N LYS A 6 11.44 11.99 -17.50
CA LYS A 6 10.46 10.92 -17.35
C LYS A 6 10.93 9.99 -16.23
N PRO A 7 10.04 9.60 -15.31
CA PRO A 7 10.38 8.64 -14.27
C PRO A 7 10.96 7.37 -14.89
N THR A 8 12.04 6.85 -14.31
CA THR A 8 12.45 5.48 -14.63
C THR A 8 11.39 4.51 -14.07
N PRO A 9 11.19 3.35 -14.70
CA PRO A 9 10.32 2.32 -14.16
C PRO A 9 10.65 1.98 -12.69
N SER A 10 11.93 1.87 -12.31
CA SER A 10 12.34 1.60 -10.90
C SER A 10 11.81 2.67 -9.95
N ARG A 11 11.95 3.95 -10.31
CA ARG A 11 11.48 5.07 -9.48
C ARG A 11 9.97 5.03 -9.28
N LEU A 12 9.21 4.59 -10.28
CA LEU A 12 7.74 4.45 -10.16
C LEU A 12 7.34 3.32 -9.22
N VAL A 13 8.11 2.22 -9.21
CA VAL A 13 7.87 1.10 -8.29
C VAL A 13 8.22 1.50 -6.86
N ASP A 14 9.32 2.22 -6.66
CA ASP A 14 9.71 2.76 -5.35
C ASP A 14 8.63 3.71 -4.79
N GLU A 15 8.17 4.66 -5.60
CA GLU A 15 7.07 5.58 -5.22
C GLU A 15 5.78 4.80 -4.88
N ALA A 16 5.47 3.73 -5.61
CA ALA A 16 4.29 2.91 -5.35
C ALA A 16 4.42 2.10 -4.04
N LYS A 17 5.62 1.62 -3.73
CA LYS A 17 5.94 0.93 -2.46
C LYS A 17 5.81 1.87 -1.28
N GLU A 18 6.39 3.07 -1.37
CA GLU A 18 6.30 4.10 -0.32
C GLU A 18 4.84 4.46 0.01
N ILE A 19 4.03 4.75 -1.02
CA ILE A 19 2.60 5.06 -0.83
C ILE A 19 1.87 3.88 -0.19
N ASN A 20 2.15 2.65 -0.64
CA ASN A 20 1.51 1.47 -0.09
C ASN A 20 1.87 1.26 1.39
N GLU A 21 3.13 1.44 1.77
CA GLU A 21 3.58 1.41 3.17
C GLU A 21 2.89 2.47 4.03
N GLU A 22 2.78 3.69 3.53
CA GLU A 22 2.05 4.76 4.23
C GLU A 22 0.58 4.38 4.46
N ILE A 23 -0.11 3.88 3.43
CA ILE A 23 -1.50 3.42 3.57
C ILE A 23 -1.58 2.26 4.58
N GLN A 24 -0.67 1.28 4.52
CA GLN A 24 -0.63 0.18 5.48
C GLN A 24 -0.43 0.67 6.92
N SER A 25 0.40 1.70 7.12
CA SER A 25 0.63 2.31 8.44
C SER A 25 -0.65 2.97 8.99
N LEU A 26 -1.42 3.64 8.13
CA LEU A 26 -2.70 4.25 8.48
C LEU A 26 -3.78 3.21 8.75
N MET A 27 -3.73 2.06 8.08
CA MET A 27 -4.69 0.97 8.29
C MET A 27 -4.64 0.39 9.70
N PHE A 28 -3.50 0.43 10.40
CA PHE A 28 -3.38 -0.11 11.75
C PHE A 28 -4.26 0.62 12.78
N PRO A 29 -4.15 1.95 12.97
CA PRO A 29 -5.03 2.67 13.90
C PRO A 29 -6.49 2.67 13.44
N ILE A 30 -6.76 2.67 12.12
CA ILE A 30 -8.13 2.60 11.59
C ILE A 30 -8.78 1.25 11.94
N LEU A 31 -8.07 0.15 11.74
CA LEU A 31 -8.56 -1.18 12.12
C LEU A 31 -8.84 -1.25 13.61
N LYS A 32 -8.00 -0.62 14.44
CA LYS A 32 -8.21 -0.62 15.89
C LYS A 32 -9.46 0.18 16.28
N ALA A 33 -9.63 1.38 15.75
CA ALA A 33 -10.82 2.19 16.00
C ALA A 33 -12.11 1.47 15.57
N VAL A 34 -12.09 0.80 14.42
CA VAL A 34 -13.26 0.08 13.88
C VAL A 34 -13.54 -1.21 14.66
N GLU A 35 -12.51 -1.92 15.15
CA GLU A 35 -12.68 -3.05 16.05
C GLU A 35 -13.40 -2.66 17.34
N ASP A 36 -13.10 -1.46 17.87
CA ASP A 36 -13.62 -0.99 19.15
C ASP A 36 -15.00 -0.34 19.03
N GLU A 37 -15.30 0.35 17.91
CA GLU A 37 -16.47 1.23 17.79
C GLU A 37 -17.50 0.84 16.71
N ALA A 38 -17.15 -0.02 15.75
CA ALA A 38 -17.99 -0.29 14.59
C ALA A 38 -18.60 -1.71 14.58
N GLU A 39 -19.54 -1.93 13.66
CA GLU A 39 -20.10 -3.25 13.40
C GLU A 39 -19.02 -4.21 12.85
N SER A 40 -19.14 -5.50 13.19
CA SER A 40 -18.18 -6.54 12.84
C SER A 40 -17.88 -6.60 11.34
N ASP A 41 -18.90 -6.37 10.51
CA ASP A 41 -18.77 -6.40 9.06
C ASP A 41 -17.83 -5.30 8.55
N THR A 42 -17.89 -4.11 9.16
CA THR A 42 -16.99 -2.99 8.83
C THR A 42 -15.54 -3.34 9.16
N TYR A 43 -15.32 -3.96 10.33
CA TYR A 43 -13.99 -4.45 10.72
C TYR A 43 -13.48 -5.50 9.73
N PHE A 44 -14.29 -6.49 9.36
CA PHE A 44 -13.88 -7.55 8.43
C PHE A 44 -13.58 -7.00 7.02
N MET A 45 -14.37 -6.04 6.53
CA MET A 45 -14.09 -5.37 5.26
C MET A 45 -12.74 -4.67 5.27
N LEU A 46 -12.45 -3.86 6.30
CA LEU A 46 -11.16 -3.16 6.40
C LEU A 46 -10.00 -4.11 6.62
N ARG A 47 -10.21 -5.21 7.35
CA ARG A 47 -9.19 -6.25 7.50
C ARG A 47 -8.86 -6.91 6.17
N ALA A 48 -9.86 -7.10 5.30
CA ALA A 48 -9.65 -7.59 3.94
C ALA A 48 -8.85 -6.58 3.11
N VAL A 49 -9.17 -5.27 3.18
CA VAL A 49 -8.40 -4.21 2.51
C VAL A 49 -6.93 -4.20 2.97
N SER A 50 -6.66 -4.31 4.27
CA SER A 50 -5.30 -4.39 4.81
C SER A 50 -4.53 -5.59 4.24
N ARG A 51 -5.18 -6.74 4.05
CA ARG A 51 -4.56 -7.91 3.40
C ARG A 51 -4.26 -7.67 1.92
N LEU A 52 -5.15 -6.98 1.19
CA LEU A 52 -4.92 -6.65 -0.22
C LEU A 52 -3.73 -5.70 -0.39
N LEU A 53 -3.58 -4.72 0.49
CA LEU A 53 -2.44 -3.80 0.47
C LEU A 53 -1.11 -4.53 0.68
N LYS A 54 -1.06 -5.47 1.62
CA LYS A 54 0.12 -6.33 1.85
C LYS A 54 0.46 -7.16 0.61
N ASN A 55 -0.55 -7.77 -0.01
CA ASN A 55 -0.34 -8.54 -1.25
C ASN A 55 0.15 -7.65 -2.39
N GLN A 56 -0.39 -6.44 -2.53
CA GLN A 56 0.06 -5.48 -3.54
C GLN A 56 1.54 -5.13 -3.34
N PHE A 57 2.00 -4.95 -2.10
CA PHE A 57 3.41 -4.70 -1.81
C PHE A 57 4.32 -5.84 -2.29
N ILE A 58 3.93 -7.10 -2.04
CA ILE A 58 4.65 -8.28 -2.52
C ILE A 58 4.72 -8.29 -4.05
N GLU A 59 3.65 -7.90 -4.74
CA GLU A 59 3.69 -7.78 -6.21
C GLU A 59 4.62 -6.66 -6.68
N PHE A 60 4.73 -5.55 -5.96
CA PHE A 60 5.74 -4.52 -6.26
C PHE A 60 7.17 -5.04 -6.08
N GLU A 61 7.45 -5.81 -5.03
CA GLU A 61 8.77 -6.45 -4.85
C GLU A 61 9.10 -7.39 -6.01
N ARG A 62 8.13 -8.21 -6.46
CA ARG A 62 8.30 -9.08 -7.63
C ARG A 62 8.54 -8.31 -8.93
N ILE A 63 7.83 -7.20 -9.12
CA ILE A 63 8.02 -6.32 -10.27
C ILE A 63 9.43 -5.71 -10.22
N GLU A 64 9.89 -5.27 -9.06
CA GLU A 64 11.24 -4.74 -8.87
C GLU A 64 12.31 -5.79 -9.19
N GLU A 65 12.11 -7.04 -8.79
CA GLU A 65 13.02 -8.16 -9.08
C GLU A 65 13.19 -8.43 -10.58
N VAL A 66 12.10 -8.39 -11.36
CA VAL A 66 12.18 -8.63 -12.82
C VAL A 66 12.71 -7.44 -13.61
N MET A 67 12.81 -6.27 -12.98
CA MET A 67 13.33 -5.05 -13.58
C MET A 67 14.83 -4.84 -13.37
N LYS A 68 15.45 -5.64 -12.50
CA LYS A 68 16.90 -5.74 -12.30
C LYS A 68 17.55 -6.55 -13.43
#